data_AF-A0A379G5E6-F1
#
_entry.id   AF-A0A379G5E6-F1
#
_cell.length_a   1.000
_cell.length_b   1.000
_cell.length_c   1.000
_cell.angle_alpha   90.00
_cell.angle_beta   90.00
_cell.angle_gamma   90.00
#
_symmetry.space_group_name_H-M   'P 1'
#
loop_
_entity.id
_entity.type
_entity.pdbx_description
1 polymer ?
#
loop_
_entity_poly.entity_id
_entity_poly.type
_entity_poly.pdbx_seq_one_letter_code
_entity_poly.pdbx_strand_id
1 'polypeptide(L)' 'MNNIAEQRKKLGISQAVLASSIGWGQSRIANYESNIRTPSLNDCRVIVEVLQKLGAKCSLDDVFPPKTS' A
#
# COMPACT_ATOMS: atom_id res chain seq x y z
N MET A 1 -2.03 -10.95 -4.97
CA MET A 1 -1.36 -10.76 -3.66
C MET A 1 -0.70 -9.39 -3.72
N ASN A 2 -0.81 -8.57 -2.67
CA ASN A 2 -0.12 -7.28 -2.58
C ASN A 2 0.78 -7.25 -1.35
N ASN A 3 1.78 -6.39 -1.38
CA ASN A 3 2.82 -6.28 -0.35
C ASN A 3 2.68 -4.98 0.46
N ILE A 4 1.50 -4.34 0.46
CA ILE A 4 1.26 -3.08 1.20
C ILE A 4 1.65 -3.25 2.67
N ALA A 5 1.17 -4.32 3.31
CA ALA A 5 1.46 -4.61 4.71
C ALA A 5 2.96 -4.80 4.97
N GLU A 6 3.67 -5.43 4.05
CA GLU A 6 5.12 -5.68 4.18
C GLU A 6 5.91 -4.37 4.11
N GLN A 7 5.64 -3.53 3.11
CA GLN A 7 6.31 -2.24 2.95
C GLN A 7 6.01 -1.30 4.13
N ARG A 8 4.76 -1.30 4.57
CA ARG A 8 4.33 -0.54 5.75
C ARG A 8 5.05 -0.98 7.02
N LYS A 9 5.21 -2.29 7.23
CA LYS A 9 5.95 -2.86 8.36
C LYS A 9 7.45 -2.56 8.28
N LYS A 10 8.05 -2.58 7.09
CA LYS A 10 9.46 -2.16 6.87
C LYS A 10 9.70 -0.71 7.31
N LEU A 11 8.70 0.15 7.17
CA LEU A 11 8.72 1.54 7.65
C LEU A 11 8.35 1.69 9.13
N GLY A 12 7.89 0.64 9.81
CA GLY A 12 7.44 0.72 11.20
C GLY A 12 6.14 1.51 11.43
N ILE A 13 5.34 1.76 10.38
CA ILE A 13 4.12 2.57 10.48
C ILE A 13 2.86 1.70 10.56
N SER A 14 1.76 2.25 11.12
CA SER A 14 0.47 1.54 11.22
C SER A 14 -0.40 1.74 9.98
N GLN A 15 -1.45 0.91 9.81
CA GLN A 15 -2.43 1.09 8.72
C GLN A 15 -3.09 2.48 8.77
N ALA A 16 -3.32 3.00 9.98
CA ALA A 16 -3.89 4.33 10.18
C ALA A 16 -2.93 5.43 9.70
N VAL A 17 -1.64 5.31 9.96
CA VAL A 17 -0.63 6.30 9.48
C VAL A 17 -0.58 6.33 7.96
N LEU A 18 -0.55 5.16 7.30
CA LEU A 18 -0.58 5.09 5.83
C LEU A 18 -1.87 5.69 5.27
N ALA A 19 -3.02 5.33 5.85
CA ALA A 19 -4.32 5.83 5.42
C ALA A 19 -4.42 7.35 5.57
N SER A 20 -4.06 7.90 6.73
CA SER A 20 -4.06 9.35 6.99
C SER A 20 -3.12 10.12 6.08
N SER A 21 -1.96 9.55 5.74
CA SER A 21 -1.01 10.17 4.80
C SER A 21 -1.54 10.25 3.37
N ILE A 22 -2.50 9.38 3.01
CA ILE A 22 -3.21 9.41 1.73
C ILE A 22 -4.50 10.26 1.80
N GLY A 23 -5.05 10.48 3.01
CA GLY A 23 -6.38 11.06 3.19
C GLY A 23 -7.52 10.04 3.13
N TRP A 24 -7.24 8.77 3.44
CA TRP A 24 -8.22 7.69 3.49
C TRP A 24 -8.49 7.20 4.92
N GLY A 25 -9.58 6.45 5.10
CA GLY A 25 -9.83 5.72 6.35
C GLY A 25 -8.98 4.44 6.46
N GLN A 26 -8.55 4.10 7.68
CA GLN A 26 -7.75 2.90 7.98
C GLN A 26 -8.36 1.62 7.40
N SER A 27 -9.69 1.46 7.48
CA SER A 27 -10.40 0.29 6.96
C SER A 27 -10.19 0.08 5.45
N ARG A 28 -9.94 1.14 4.68
CA ARG A 28 -9.64 1.02 3.24
C ARG A 28 -8.31 0.31 3.01
N ILE A 29 -7.27 0.68 3.77
CA ILE A 29 -5.96 0.01 3.74
C ILE A 29 -6.08 -1.42 4.23
N ALA A 30 -6.79 -1.66 5.33
CA ALA A 30 -7.02 -3.01 5.85
C ALA A 30 -7.69 -3.93 4.81
N ASN A 31 -8.72 -3.44 4.12
CA ASN A 31 -9.39 -4.19 3.05
C ASN A 31 -8.47 -4.53 1.88
N TYR A 32 -7.54 -3.63 1.52
CA TYR A 32 -6.53 -3.91 0.50
C TYR A 32 -5.50 -4.93 1.00
N GLU A 33 -4.94 -4.76 2.20
CA GLU A 33 -3.98 -5.70 2.79
C GLU A 33 -4.57 -7.13 2.91
N SER A 34 -5.85 -7.24 3.24
CA SER A 34 -6.57 -8.53 3.34
C SER A 34 -7.10 -9.06 2.00
N ASN A 35 -6.86 -8.37 0.88
CA ASN A 35 -7.40 -8.69 -0.46
C ASN A 35 -8.95 -8.78 -0.52
N ILE A 36 -9.66 -8.18 0.45
CA ILE A 36 -11.13 -8.06 0.45
C ILE A 36 -11.58 -7.11 -0.66
N ARG A 37 -10.79 -6.07 -0.91
CA ARG A 37 -10.96 -5.16 -2.05
C ARG A 37 -9.71 -5.16 -2.91
N THR A 38 -9.89 -5.08 -4.22
CA THR A 38 -8.78 -4.85 -5.15
C THR A 38 -8.62 -3.34 -5.35
N PRO A 39 -7.43 -2.76 -5.08
CA PRO A 39 -7.17 -1.35 -5.38
C PRO A 39 -7.20 -1.11 -6.89
N SER A 40 -7.70 0.05 -7.30
CA SER A 40 -7.60 0.51 -8.70
C SER A 40 -6.15 0.85 -9.05
N LEU A 41 -5.81 0.94 -10.34
CA LEU A 41 -4.47 1.37 -10.76
C LEU A 41 -4.09 2.73 -10.17
N ASN A 42 -5.05 3.65 -10.07
CA ASN A 42 -4.83 4.95 -9.44
C ASN A 42 -4.53 4.81 -7.94
N ASP A 43 -5.29 3.98 -7.23
CA ASP A 43 -5.03 3.71 -5.81
C ASP A 43 -3.65 3.07 -5.60
N CYS A 44 -3.25 2.13 -6.47
CA CYS A 44 -1.92 1.53 -6.42
C CYS A 44 -0.81 2.60 -6.54
N ARG A 45 -0.94 3.52 -7.50
CA ARG A 45 0.02 4.63 -7.70
C ARG A 45 0.09 5.53 -6.47
N VAL A 46 -1.06 5.92 -5.92
CA VAL A 46 -1.14 6.77 -4.73
C VAL A 46 -0.50 6.08 -3.51
N ILE A 47 -0.75 4.79 -3.31
CA ILE A 47 -0.16 4.02 -2.21
C ILE A 47 1.37 3.99 -2.34
N VAL A 48 1.91 3.70 -3.53
CA VAL A 48 3.35 3.66 -3.77
C VAL A 48 3.98 5.02 -3.54
N GLU A 49 3.39 6.09 -4.08
CA GLU A 49 3.89 7.44 -3.92
C GLU A 49 3.97 7.86 -2.45
N VAL A 50 2.92 7.55 -1.66
CA VAL A 50 2.92 7.87 -0.23
C VAL A 50 3.90 7.00 0.54
N LEU A 51 4.03 5.70 0.22
CA LEU A 51 5.07 4.86 0.82
C LEU A 51 6.47 5.42 0.55
N GLN A 52 6.74 5.87 -0.67
CA GLN A 52 8.01 6.50 -1.04
C GLN A 52 8.25 7.80 -0.26
N LYS A 53 7.22 8.66 -0.13
CA LYS A 53 7.27 9.88 0.68
C LYS A 53 7.56 9.61 2.16
N LEU A 54 7.08 8.48 2.68
CA LEU A 54 7.34 8.02 4.05
C LEU A 54 8.69 7.32 4.21
N GLY A 55 9.49 7.22 3.13
CA GLY A 55 10.86 6.71 3.16
C GLY A 55 11.03 5.30 2.58
N ALA A 56 9.99 4.68 2.01
CA ALA A 56 10.13 3.37 1.37
C ALA A 56 10.88 3.48 0.05
N LYS A 57 11.85 2.59 -0.16
CA LYS A 57 12.47 2.37 -1.47
C LYS A 57 11.75 1.22 -2.16
N CYS A 58 10.58 1.50 -2.72
CA CYS A 58 9.76 0.54 -3.44
C CYS A 58 9.21 1.11 -4.76
N SER A 59 8.92 0.24 -5.70
CA SER A 59 8.26 0.49 -6.98
C SER A 59 6.84 -0.07 -6.99
N LEU A 60 6.09 0.19 -8.07
CA LEU A 60 4.76 -0.38 -8.25
C LEU A 60 4.79 -1.92 -8.19
N ASP A 61 5.79 -2.56 -8.80
CA ASP A 61 5.92 -4.02 -8.83
C ASP A 61 6.37 -4.59 -7.48
N ASP A 62 7.10 -3.82 -6.66
CA ASP A 62 7.46 -4.25 -5.30
C ASP A 62 6.22 -4.30 -4.38
N VAL A 63 5.25 -3.42 -4.60
CA VAL A 63 4.00 -3.34 -3.80
C VAL A 63 2.89 -4.20 -4.39
N PHE A 64 2.80 -4.24 -5.72
CA PHE A 64 1.75 -4.92 -6.49
C PHE A 64 2.41 -5.75 -7.61
N PRO A 65 3.07 -6.87 -7.26
CA PRO A 65 3.81 -7.66 -8.24
C PRO A 65 2.89 -8.18 -9.34
N PRO A 66 3.36 -8.21 -10.61
CA PRO A 66 2.62 -8.82 -11.68
C PRO A 66 2.38 -10.29 -11.35
N LYS A 67 1.23 -10.83 -11.74
CA LYS A 67 1.01 -12.28 -11.63
C LYS A 67 1.97 -12.96 -12.59
N THR A 68 2.99 -13.60 -12.06
CA THR A 68 3.81 -14.53 -12.84
C THR A 68 2.87 -15.61 -13.37
N SER A 69 2.76 -15.69 -14.70
CA SER A 69 1.94 -16.68 -15.41
C SER A 69 2.51 -18.09 -15.23
#